data_AF-A0AAD0T524-F1
#
_entry.id   AF-A0AAD0T524-F1
#
_cell.length_a   1.000
_cell.length_b   1.000
_cell.length_c   1.000
_cell.angle_alpha   90.00
_cell.angle_beta   90.00
_cell.angle_gamma   90.00
#
_symmetry.space_group_name_H-M   'P 1'
#
loop_
_entity.id
_entity.type
_entity.pdbx_description
1 polymer ?
#
loop_
_entity_poly.entity_id
_entity_poly.type
_entity_poly.pdbx_seq_one_letter_code
_entity_poly.pdbx_strand_id
1 'polypeptide(L)'
;MKVDYLKSQNTDDSNGDNVSEQDNKQRREPRRILVGGDKKTLPLNDQEILIVASKLKKYIKDKHGLNTSANVMQVLSDIVRVKCDAAAERAMQSGRKTLQDKDF
;
A
#
# COMPACT_ATOMS: atom_id res chain seq x y z
N MET A 1 66.66 40.76 -3.45
CA MET A 1 65.50 41.47 -2.86
C MET A 1 64.28 40.59 -3.04
N LYS A 2 63.78 40.06 -1.92
CA LYS A 2 62.50 39.39 -1.80
C LYS A 2 61.75 40.12 -0.69
N VAL A 3 60.44 39.94 -0.71
CA VAL A 3 59.50 40.22 0.36
C VAL A 3 59.06 41.70 0.39
N ASP A 4 57.79 42.08 0.29
CA ASP A 4 56.53 41.35 0.50
C ASP A 4 55.39 41.90 -0.38
N TYR A 5 54.43 41.02 -0.63
CA TYR A 5 53.27 41.25 -1.47
C TYR A 5 52.25 42.22 -0.82
N LEU A 6 51.85 43.20 -1.64
CA LEU A 6 50.49 43.74 -1.81
C LEU A 6 49.37 42.79 -1.30
N LYS A 7 48.26 43.23 -0.71
CA LYS A 7 47.35 44.29 -1.18
C LYS A 7 46.25 44.49 -0.12
N SER A 8 45.99 45.73 0.29
CA SER A 8 44.74 46.12 0.94
C SER A 8 43.96 46.98 -0.04
N GLN A 9 42.81 46.49 -0.51
CA GLN A 9 41.69 47.32 -0.91
C GLN A 9 40.37 46.61 -0.56
N ASN A 10 39.55 47.36 0.19
CA ASN A 10 38.12 47.22 0.40
C ASN A 10 37.37 47.17 -0.96
N THR A 11 36.11 46.78 -1.13
CA THR A 11 34.89 46.76 -0.29
C THR A 11 33.93 45.71 -0.88
N ASP A 12 32.77 45.56 -0.24
CA ASP A 12 31.48 45.08 -0.76
C ASP A 12 31.02 43.74 -0.16
N ASP A 13 30.63 43.87 1.10
CA ASP A 13 29.29 43.57 1.61
C ASP A 13 28.67 42.18 1.39
N SER A 14 28.42 41.58 2.56
CA SER A 14 27.27 40.73 2.89
C SER A 14 27.43 39.21 2.75
N ASN A 15 28.15 38.68 3.74
CA ASN A 15 27.75 37.58 4.63
C ASN A 15 27.34 36.24 3.96
N GLY A 16 28.35 35.49 3.53
CA GLY A 16 28.29 34.04 3.28
C GLY A 16 28.88 33.25 4.45
N ASP A 17 28.17 32.18 4.80
CA ASP A 17 28.62 30.97 5.50
C ASP A 17 29.07 31.08 6.96
N ASN A 18 28.13 30.78 7.87
CA ASN A 18 28.46 30.11 9.12
C ASN A 18 27.63 28.84 9.23
N VAL A 19 28.27 27.71 8.96
CA VAL A 19 27.74 26.37 9.23
C VAL A 19 27.65 26.23 10.75
N SER A 20 26.45 26.36 11.32
CA SER A 20 26.18 26.00 12.70
C SER A 20 25.37 24.71 12.75
N GLU A 21 26.00 23.71 13.35
CA GLU A 21 25.53 22.34 13.63
C GLU A 21 24.35 22.30 14.62
N GLN A 22 23.26 23.00 14.34
CA GLN A 22 22.12 23.08 15.26
C GLN A 22 20.79 23.06 14.52
N ASP A 23 20.43 21.94 13.87
CA ASP A 23 19.02 21.76 13.45
C ASP A 23 18.54 20.31 13.34
N ASN A 24 19.20 19.36 14.00
CA ASN A 24 18.71 17.98 14.09
C ASN A 24 18.20 17.62 15.50
N LYS A 25 17.29 18.44 16.03
CA LYS A 25 16.56 18.11 17.26
C LYS A 25 15.11 18.60 17.25
N GLN A 26 14.40 18.48 16.14
CA GLN A 26 12.97 18.24 16.22
C GLN A 26 12.74 16.75 16.40
N ARG A 27 12.77 16.34 17.67
CA ARG A 27 12.14 15.12 18.13
C ARG A 27 10.75 15.07 17.50
N ARG A 28 10.59 14.24 16.48
CA ARG A 28 9.29 13.92 15.90
C ARG A 28 8.54 13.20 17.01
N GLU A 29 7.75 13.94 17.76
CA GLU A 29 6.88 13.34 18.76
C GLU A 29 6.04 12.26 18.08
N PRO A 30 5.83 11.11 18.74
CA PRO A 30 5.07 10.02 18.15
C PRO A 30 3.67 10.54 17.86
N ARG A 31 3.35 10.72 16.57
CA ARG A 31 2.01 11.13 16.15
C ARG A 31 1.06 10.03 16.58
N ARG A 32 0.23 10.31 17.60
CA ARG A 32 -0.87 9.43 17.98
C ARG A 32 -1.84 9.37 16.81
N ILE A 33 -1.85 8.27 16.07
CA ILE A 33 -2.88 8.03 15.06
C ILE A 33 -4.15 7.69 15.83
N LEU A 34 -5.07 8.66 15.93
CA LEU A 34 -6.44 8.39 16.31
C LEU A 34 -7.06 7.57 15.16
N VAL A 35 -7.14 6.25 15.31
CA VAL A 35 -7.89 5.39 14.38
C VAL A 35 -9.38 5.56 14.71
N GLY A 36 -9.90 6.75 14.43
CA GLY A 36 -11.33 7.05 14.44
C GLY A 36 -11.89 6.73 13.06
N GLY A 37 -12.28 5.48 12.85
CA GLY A 37 -12.98 5.07 11.65
C GLY A 37 -14.21 4.29 12.04
N ASP A 38 -15.35 4.98 12.14
CA ASP A 38 -16.66 4.36 12.02
C ASP A 38 -16.76 3.74 10.64
N LYS A 39 -16.26 2.51 10.50
CA LYS A 39 -16.47 1.71 9.31
C LYS A 39 -17.97 1.44 9.27
N LYS A 40 -18.70 2.22 8.48
CA LYS A 40 -20.07 1.92 8.08
C LYS A 40 -20.10 0.44 7.67
N THR A 41 -20.73 -0.40 8.49
CA THR A 41 -21.02 -1.78 8.12
C THR A 41 -22.05 -1.69 7.01
N LEU A 42 -21.58 -1.70 5.77
CA LEU A 42 -22.45 -1.73 4.61
C LEU A 42 -23.26 -3.04 4.66
N PRO A 43 -24.55 -3.00 4.30
CA PRO A 43 -25.39 -4.18 4.32
C PRO A 43 -24.79 -5.28 3.42
N LEU A 44 -24.83 -6.52 3.91
CA LEU A 44 -24.21 -7.73 3.33
C LEU A 44 -24.91 -8.26 2.06
N ASN A 45 -25.58 -7.40 1.29
CA ASN A 45 -26.17 -7.73 -0.01
C ASN A 45 -25.62 -6.72 -1.02
N ASP A 46 -25.08 -7.07 -2.17
CA ASP A 46 -25.00 -8.33 -2.89
C ASP A 46 -23.82 -8.09 -3.87
N GLN A 47 -23.01 -9.09 -4.23
CA GLN A 47 -22.04 -8.96 -5.34
C GLN A 47 -20.68 -8.24 -5.07
N GLU A 48 -20.17 -8.16 -3.84
CA GLU A 48 -18.80 -7.65 -3.60
C GLU A 48 -17.71 -8.37 -4.43
N ILE A 49 -16.71 -7.65 -4.94
CA ILE A 49 -15.65 -8.31 -5.70
C ILE A 49 -14.64 -8.94 -4.74
N LEU A 50 -14.60 -10.27 -4.68
CA LEU A 50 -13.72 -11.04 -3.79
C LEU A 50 -12.27 -11.12 -4.31
N ILE A 51 -12.04 -10.72 -5.55
CA ILE A 51 -10.77 -10.89 -6.26
C ILE A 51 -10.13 -9.53 -6.55
N VAL A 52 -8.82 -9.42 -6.31
CA VAL A 52 -8.08 -8.20 -6.67
C VAL A 52 -7.94 -8.09 -8.19
N ALA A 53 -8.72 -7.18 -8.78
CA ALA A 53 -8.83 -7.03 -10.23
C ALA A 53 -7.48 -6.81 -10.94
N SER A 54 -6.57 -6.03 -10.34
CA SER A 54 -5.25 -5.75 -10.95
C SER A 54 -4.40 -7.02 -11.08
N LYS A 55 -4.41 -7.90 -10.07
CA LYS A 55 -3.66 -9.16 -10.09
C LYS A 55 -4.21 -10.11 -11.15
N LEU A 56 -5.52 -10.25 -11.21
CA LEU A 56 -6.18 -11.13 -12.18
C LEU A 56 -5.99 -10.65 -13.62
N LYS A 57 -6.21 -9.36 -13.89
CA LYS A 57 -6.01 -8.76 -15.21
C LYS A 57 -4.56 -8.91 -15.67
N LYS A 58 -3.60 -8.69 -14.78
CA LYS A 58 -2.19 -8.90 -15.05
C LYS A 58 -1.90 -10.36 -15.39
N TYR A 59 -2.38 -11.32 -14.59
CA TYR A 59 -2.21 -12.75 -14.86
C TYR A 59 -2.74 -13.17 -16.23
N ILE A 60 -3.96 -12.73 -16.60
CA ILE A 60 -4.56 -13.04 -17.90
C ILE A 60 -3.76 -12.42 -19.04
N LYS A 61 -3.32 -11.17 -18.90
CA LYS A 61 -2.52 -10.48 -19.91
C LYS A 61 -1.14 -11.11 -20.10
N ASP A 62 -0.46 -11.44 -19.00
CA ASP A 62 0.90 -12.00 -19.05
C ASP A 62 0.89 -13.43 -19.63
N LYS A 63 -0.13 -14.22 -19.33
CA LYS A 63 -0.22 -15.62 -19.77
C LYS A 63 -0.87 -15.80 -21.16
N HIS A 64 -1.84 -14.96 -21.49
CA HIS A 64 -2.68 -15.15 -22.68
C HIS A 64 -2.69 -13.94 -23.62
N GLY A 65 -2.06 -12.82 -23.27
CA GLY A 65 -2.07 -11.60 -24.08
C GLY A 65 -3.43 -10.90 -24.16
N LEU A 66 -4.40 -11.31 -23.34
CA LEU A 66 -5.78 -10.82 -23.41
C LEU A 66 -6.05 -9.69 -22.42
N ASN A 67 -6.90 -8.75 -22.83
CA ASN A 67 -7.53 -7.81 -21.92
C ASN A 67 -8.80 -8.43 -21.30
N THR A 68 -9.12 -8.06 -20.07
CA THR A 68 -10.28 -8.59 -19.34
C THR A 68 -11.33 -7.51 -19.16
N SER A 69 -12.59 -7.81 -19.52
CA SER A 69 -13.71 -6.88 -19.31
C SER A 69 -14.07 -6.75 -17.82
N ALA A 70 -14.76 -5.67 -17.46
CA ALA A 70 -15.13 -5.41 -16.06
C ALA A 70 -16.06 -6.49 -15.48
N ASN A 71 -17.01 -6.98 -16.29
CA ASN A 71 -18.03 -7.94 -15.86
C ASN A 71 -17.44 -9.31 -15.47
N VAL A 72 -16.25 -9.66 -15.97
CA VAL A 72 -15.58 -10.92 -15.59
C VAL A 72 -15.30 -10.98 -14.09
N MET A 73 -15.02 -9.83 -13.45
CA MET A 73 -14.73 -9.80 -12.01
C MET A 73 -15.94 -10.23 -11.18
N GLN A 74 -17.15 -9.89 -11.64
CA GLN A 74 -18.38 -10.28 -10.96
C GLN A 74 -18.58 -11.79 -11.04
N VAL A 75 -18.57 -12.32 -12.27
CA VAL A 75 -18.76 -13.74 -12.55
C VAL A 75 -17.74 -14.60 -11.79
N LEU A 76 -16.47 -14.20 -11.76
CA LEU A 76 -15.46 -14.94 -11.01
C LEU A 76 -15.64 -14.83 -9.50
N SER A 77 -16.11 -13.69 -8.98
CA SER A 77 -16.41 -13.57 -7.56
C SER A 77 -17.55 -14.49 -7.16
N ASP A 78 -18.55 -14.67 -8.02
CA ASP A 78 -19.67 -15.58 -7.78
C ASP A 78 -19.23 -17.05 -7.78
N ILE A 79 -18.35 -17.42 -8.71
CA ILE A 79 -17.74 -18.76 -8.72
C ILE A 79 -16.95 -19.01 -7.43
N VAL A 80 -16.16 -18.03 -6.98
CA VAL A 80 -15.39 -18.14 -5.74
C VAL A 80 -16.32 -18.30 -4.53
N ARG A 81 -17.43 -17.54 -4.45
CA ARG A 81 -18.42 -17.69 -3.37
C ARG A 81 -18.95 -19.11 -3.28
N VAL A 82 -19.52 -19.61 -4.38
CA VAL A 82 -20.12 -20.95 -4.41
C VAL A 82 -19.10 -22.02 -4.01
N LYS A 83 -17.86 -21.88 -4.47
CA LYS A 83 -16.79 -22.83 -4.15
C LYS A 83 -16.38 -22.76 -2.67
N CYS A 84 -16.28 -21.55 -2.11
CA CYS A 84 -15.96 -21.32 -0.71
C CYS A 84 -17.08 -21.81 0.21
N ASP A 85 -18.35 -21.57 -0.13
CA ASP A 85 -19.51 -22.01 0.66
C ASP A 85 -19.54 -23.55 0.74
N ALA A 86 -19.38 -24.22 -0.40
CA ALA A 86 -19.31 -25.67 -0.45
C ALA A 86 -18.10 -26.24 0.35
N ALA A 87 -16.97 -25.54 0.34
CA ALA A 87 -15.80 -25.92 1.13
C ALA A 87 -16.05 -25.70 2.64
N ALA A 88 -16.71 -24.61 3.01
CA ALA A 88 -17.06 -24.31 4.40
C ALA A 88 -18.03 -25.36 4.96
N GLU A 89 -19.02 -25.77 4.18
CA GLU A 89 -19.94 -26.85 4.55
C GLU A 89 -19.19 -28.17 4.83
N ARG A 90 -18.24 -28.56 3.96
CA ARG A 90 -17.40 -29.76 4.18
C ARG A 90 -16.57 -29.64 5.47
N ALA A 91 -15.99 -28.47 5.72
CA ALA A 91 -15.23 -28.23 6.94
C ALA A 91 -16.13 -28.36 8.19
N MET A 92 -17.32 -27.77 8.15
CA MET A 92 -18.30 -27.84 9.23
C MET A 92 -18.80 -29.25 9.49
N GLN A 93 -19.09 -30.03 8.43
CA GLN A 93 -19.48 -31.44 8.54
C GLN A 93 -18.40 -32.30 9.21
N SER A 94 -17.12 -31.94 9.01
CA SER A 94 -16.01 -32.58 9.70
C SER A 94 -15.74 -32.05 11.12
N GLY A 95 -16.60 -31.15 11.64
CA GLY A 95 -16.48 -30.56 12.98
C GLY A 95 -15.38 -29.50 13.12
N ARG A 96 -14.82 -29.01 12.02
CA ARG A 96 -13.73 -28.01 12.03
C ARG A 96 -14.26 -26.60 11.88
N LYS A 97 -13.59 -25.66 12.54
CA LYS A 97 -13.81 -24.20 12.38
C LYS A 97 -12.81 -23.56 11.42
N THR A 98 -11.94 -24.36 10.82
CA THR A 98 -10.86 -23.92 9.94
C THR A 98 -11.00 -24.60 8.59
N LEU A 99 -11.15 -23.78 7.55
CA LEU A 99 -11.10 -24.20 6.16
C LEU A 99 -9.67 -24.68 5.82
N GLN A 100 -9.54 -25.84 5.22
CA GLN A 100 -8.26 -26.43 4.84
C GLN A 100 -8.26 -26.76 3.35
N ASP A 101 -7.08 -26.98 2.78
CA ASP A 101 -6.91 -27.28 1.35
C ASP A 101 -7.75 -28.49 0.90
N LYS A 102 -7.90 -29.49 1.76
CA LYS A 102 -8.72 -30.69 1.50
C LYS A 102 -10.23 -30.42 1.40
N ASP A 103 -10.68 -29.24 1.82
CA ASP A 103 -12.08 -28.85 1.72
C ASP A 103 -12.42 -28.29 0.34
N PHE A 104 -11.45 -27.96 -0.51
CA PHE A 104 -11.70 -27.35 -1.82
C PHE A 104 -11.91 -28.36 -2.93
#